data_AF-A0A348ANE7-F1
#
_entry.id   AF-A0A348ANE7-F1
#
_cell.length_a   1.000
_cell.length_b   1.000
_cell.length_c   1.000
_cell.angle_alpha   90.00
_cell.angle_beta   90.00
_cell.angle_gamma   90.00
#
_symmetry.space_group_name_H-M   'P 1'
#
loop_
_entity.id
_entity.type
_entity.pdbx_description
1 polymer ?
#
loop_
_entity_poly.entity_id
_entity_poly.type
_entity_poly.pdbx_seq_one_letter_code
_entity_poly.pdbx_strand_id
1 'polypeptide(L)'
;MENVTQAVSLSPAGAPTERIIIGEATTAKERREIYRLRYHVYAEEIGYKFVTADHVNKLLQDELDEKALLLYAKVGSKIIGTGRVNIGRLADFSPDLIQTYRMDKFKKFHSEENDPYFAVASKGMILPEYRNSSAIYRIIAKLYELYCDYRIQFAFINCNFHLIPFYERSGYVRIDKNTVDSNDGSPLTSLVLAVDDVQHLQRVGSPLFRIARGRTSLNTEVVNRFNSVFFSEMKTPAINSQLITVDELWSIICRHLGNAPNQTIDIMNDLSILEAKFFLHSCSTIVHCHAGDHIAVSGNTSQELIILLAGTAQSSLHGTILPGQYCGENGLAHRSRHFSSVIALDEADILVFSFFLFSNFQKRHPNIARKILNNLQQNYYPNSHRMVSRGS
;
A
#
# COMPACT_ATOMS: atom_id res chain seq x y z
N MET A 1 -33.79 -5.20 19.28
CA MET A 1 -34.57 -6.18 18.50
C MET A 1 -34.98 -5.51 17.21
N GLU A 2 -35.03 -6.33 16.15
CA GLU A 2 -35.46 -6.05 14.77
C GLU A 2 -34.41 -5.64 13.74
N ASN A 3 -34.25 -6.59 12.81
CA ASN A 3 -33.48 -6.61 11.58
C ASN A 3 -34.06 -5.65 10.54
N VAL A 4 -33.20 -4.80 9.96
CA VAL A 4 -33.24 -4.33 8.56
C VAL A 4 -31.78 -3.97 8.26
N THR A 5 -31.06 -4.55 7.30
CA THR A 5 -31.25 -4.34 5.86
C THR A 5 -30.50 -5.43 5.08
N GLN A 6 -31.24 -6.28 4.37
CA GLN A 6 -30.71 -7.08 3.27
C GLN A 6 -30.33 -6.15 2.12
N ALA A 7 -29.04 -6.04 1.82
CA ALA A 7 -28.59 -5.41 0.59
C ALA A 7 -28.79 -6.39 -0.57
N VAL A 8 -29.82 -6.13 -1.38
CA VAL A 8 -30.06 -6.79 -2.67
C VAL A 8 -28.90 -6.46 -3.60
N SER A 9 -28.11 -7.47 -3.97
CA SER A 9 -27.04 -7.36 -4.94
C SER A 9 -27.62 -7.30 -6.36
N LEU A 10 -27.75 -6.11 -6.93
CA LEU A 10 -27.94 -5.94 -8.36
C LEU A 10 -26.56 -6.01 -9.03
N SER A 11 -26.26 -7.16 -9.64
CA SER A 11 -25.09 -7.34 -10.49
C SER A 11 -25.36 -6.68 -11.85
N PRO A 12 -24.44 -5.89 -12.43
CA PRO A 12 -24.60 -5.41 -13.79
C PRO A 12 -24.44 -6.57 -14.78
N ALA A 13 -25.28 -6.57 -15.80
CA ALA A 13 -25.30 -7.55 -16.87
C ALA A 13 -23.96 -7.59 -17.63
N GLY A 14 -23.44 -8.80 -17.87
CA GLY A 14 -22.51 -9.07 -18.98
C GLY A 14 -21.03 -9.30 -18.66
N ALA A 15 -20.62 -9.58 -17.43
CA ALA A 15 -19.27 -10.11 -17.19
C ALA A 15 -19.30 -11.65 -17.21
N PRO A 16 -18.37 -12.35 -17.90
CA PRO A 16 -18.34 -13.81 -17.88
C PRO A 16 -18.19 -14.29 -16.43
N THR A 17 -19.12 -15.14 -16.00
CA THR A 17 -19.17 -15.82 -14.69
C THR A 17 -18.06 -16.87 -14.55
N GLU A 18 -16.91 -16.65 -15.18
CA GLU A 18 -15.81 -17.60 -15.16
C GLU A 18 -15.09 -17.53 -13.81
N ARG A 19 -14.92 -18.70 -13.20
CA ARG A 19 -14.32 -18.86 -11.88
C ARG A 19 -12.85 -18.49 -11.92
N ILE A 20 -12.43 -17.60 -11.02
CA ILE A 20 -11.01 -17.30 -10.79
C ILE A 20 -10.34 -18.50 -10.10
N ILE A 21 -9.28 -19.01 -10.71
CA ILE A 21 -8.46 -20.13 -10.20
C ILE A 21 -7.08 -19.59 -9.82
N ILE A 22 -6.56 -20.01 -8.67
CA ILE A 22 -5.19 -19.73 -8.26
C ILE A 22 -4.34 -20.98 -8.48
N GLY A 23 -3.13 -20.79 -9.00
CA GLY A 23 -2.15 -21.87 -9.17
C GLY A 23 -0.73 -21.36 -9.04
N GLU A 24 0.22 -22.30 -9.04
CA GLU A 24 1.66 -22.04 -9.10
C GLU A 24 2.16 -22.30 -10.51
N ALA A 25 2.99 -21.40 -11.05
CA ALA A 25 3.60 -21.54 -12.36
C ALA A 25 4.80 -22.51 -12.29
N THR A 26 4.56 -23.76 -12.70
CA THR A 26 5.58 -24.82 -12.70
C THR A 26 6.18 -25.05 -14.09
N THR A 27 5.54 -24.53 -15.14
CA THR A 27 6.04 -24.65 -16.52
C THR A 27 6.71 -23.36 -17.00
N ALA A 28 7.67 -23.49 -17.91
CA ALA A 28 8.31 -22.34 -18.56
C ALA A 28 7.31 -21.44 -19.30
N LYS A 29 6.22 -22.03 -19.82
CA LYS A 29 5.14 -21.28 -20.49
C LYS A 29 4.38 -20.39 -19.51
N GLU A 30 3.93 -20.93 -18.38
CA GLU A 30 3.21 -20.16 -17.35
C GLU A 30 4.09 -19.04 -16.78
N ARG A 31 5.37 -19.32 -16.51
CA ARG A 31 6.33 -18.31 -16.03
C ARG A 31 6.50 -17.18 -17.05
N ARG A 32 6.62 -17.52 -18.34
CA ARG A 32 6.71 -16.52 -19.42
C ARG A 32 5.45 -15.66 -19.54
N GLU A 33 4.27 -16.23 -19.36
CA GLU A 33 3.01 -15.47 -19.33
C GLU A 33 2.94 -14.51 -18.14
N ILE A 34 3.42 -14.93 -16.96
CA ILE A 34 3.58 -14.05 -15.80
C ILE A 34 4.52 -12.88 -16.11
N TYR A 35 5.68 -13.13 -16.73
CA TYR A 35 6.63 -12.07 -17.08
C TYR A 35 6.06 -11.06 -18.07
N ARG A 36 5.23 -11.52 -19.03
CA ARG A 36 4.49 -10.63 -19.94
C ARG A 36 3.46 -9.79 -19.21
N LEU A 37 2.69 -10.39 -18.30
CA LEU A 37 1.71 -9.67 -17.49
C LEU A 37 2.40 -8.57 -16.67
N ARG A 38 3.55 -8.89 -16.05
CA ARG A 38 4.32 -7.91 -15.28
C ARG A 38 4.82 -6.75 -16.12
N TYR A 39 5.33 -7.04 -17.32
CA TYR A 39 5.76 -6.00 -18.25
C TYR A 39 4.58 -5.09 -18.63
N HIS A 40 3.44 -5.68 -18.99
CA HIS A 40 2.24 -4.93 -19.33
C HIS A 40 1.80 -3.98 -18.21
N VAL A 41 1.74 -4.47 -16.97
CA VAL A 41 1.29 -3.66 -15.84
C VAL A 41 2.32 -2.60 -15.44
N TYR A 42 3.58 -2.98 -15.21
CA TYR A 42 4.56 -2.01 -14.70
C TYR A 42 5.12 -1.09 -15.78
N ALA A 43 5.54 -1.63 -16.92
CA ALA A 43 6.20 -0.84 -17.96
C ALA A 43 5.19 -0.08 -18.83
N GLU A 44 4.11 -0.73 -19.29
CA GLU A 44 3.17 -0.10 -20.23
C GLU A 44 2.08 0.71 -19.52
N GLU A 45 1.48 0.15 -18.47
CA GLU A 45 0.31 0.77 -17.82
C GLU A 45 0.69 1.78 -16.73
N ILE A 46 1.64 1.43 -15.86
CA ILE A 46 2.13 2.33 -14.80
C ILE A 46 3.22 3.27 -15.34
N GLY A 47 3.99 2.83 -16.34
CA GLY A 47 5.01 3.65 -17.00
C GLY A 47 6.38 3.62 -16.32
N TYR A 48 6.66 2.60 -15.50
CA TYR A 48 7.98 2.41 -14.91
C TYR A 48 9.02 2.10 -15.98
N LYS A 49 10.21 2.69 -15.83
CA LYS A 49 11.32 2.52 -16.75
C LYS A 49 12.29 1.49 -16.17
N PHE A 50 12.35 0.32 -16.79
CA PHE A 50 13.27 -0.74 -16.40
C PHE A 50 14.39 -0.85 -17.42
N VAL A 51 15.63 -0.54 -17.03
CA VAL A 51 16.79 -0.62 -17.94
C VAL A 51 17.08 -2.06 -18.36
N THR A 52 16.85 -3.03 -17.47
CA THR A 52 17.20 -4.44 -17.66
C THR A 52 16.06 -5.31 -18.18
N ALA A 53 14.88 -4.74 -18.45
CA ALA A 53 13.74 -5.51 -18.97
C ALA A 53 13.94 -5.90 -20.44
N ASP A 54 13.39 -7.05 -20.83
CA ASP A 54 13.37 -7.47 -22.23
C ASP A 54 12.23 -6.74 -22.96
N HIS A 55 12.53 -5.56 -23.47
CA HIS A 55 11.59 -4.72 -24.22
C HIS A 55 11.20 -5.31 -25.58
N VAL A 56 12.02 -6.19 -26.15
CA VAL A 56 11.76 -6.82 -27.45
C VAL A 56 10.66 -7.86 -27.31
N ASN A 57 10.76 -8.75 -26.32
CA ASN A 57 9.78 -9.79 -26.07
C ASN A 57 8.69 -9.37 -25.05
N LYS A 58 8.80 -8.15 -24.51
CA LYS A 58 7.93 -7.60 -23.45
C LYS A 58 7.87 -8.50 -22.23
N LEU A 59 9.04 -8.85 -21.69
CA LEU A 59 9.18 -9.69 -20.50
C LEU A 59 9.82 -8.91 -19.36
N LEU A 60 9.20 -8.97 -18.19
CA LEU A 60 9.76 -8.42 -16.96
C LEU A 60 10.00 -9.54 -15.95
N GLN A 61 11.28 -9.89 -15.80
CA GLN A 61 11.81 -10.86 -14.84
C GLN A 61 13.11 -10.31 -14.23
N ASP A 62 13.46 -10.75 -13.02
CA ASP A 62 14.69 -10.39 -12.32
C ASP A 62 15.32 -11.63 -11.64
N GLU A 63 16.49 -11.49 -11.02
CA GLU A 63 17.22 -12.61 -10.42
C GLU A 63 16.44 -13.35 -9.31
N LEU A 64 15.48 -12.68 -8.66
CA LEU A 64 14.67 -13.31 -7.61
C LEU A 64 13.66 -14.30 -8.20
N ASP A 65 13.34 -14.21 -9.49
CA ASP A 65 12.40 -15.14 -10.11
C ASP A 65 12.94 -16.56 -10.19
N GLU A 66 14.25 -16.76 -10.31
CA GLU A 66 14.86 -18.09 -10.47
C GLU A 66 14.50 -19.04 -9.31
N LYS A 67 14.58 -18.52 -8.07
CA LYS A 67 14.32 -19.28 -6.83
C LYS A 67 12.94 -19.00 -6.22
N ALA A 68 12.06 -18.31 -6.94
CA ALA A 68 10.75 -17.94 -6.43
C ALA A 68 9.65 -18.95 -6.76
N LEU A 69 8.69 -19.05 -5.84
CA LEU A 69 7.36 -19.58 -6.12
C LEU A 69 6.54 -18.46 -6.78
N LEU A 70 6.09 -18.70 -8.01
CA LEU A 70 5.30 -17.75 -8.79
C LEU A 70 3.85 -18.19 -8.80
N LEU A 71 2.98 -17.39 -8.18
CA LEU A 71 1.54 -17.62 -8.20
C LEU A 71 0.90 -16.89 -9.37
N TYR A 72 -0.15 -17.48 -9.92
CA TYR A 72 -1.04 -16.83 -10.88
C TYR A 72 -2.50 -16.90 -10.43
N ALA A 73 -3.27 -15.90 -10.83
CA ALA A 73 -4.71 -15.97 -10.91
C ALA A 73 -5.11 -16.10 -12.38
N LYS A 74 -5.99 -17.05 -12.73
CA LYS A 74 -6.46 -17.25 -14.10
C LYS A 74 -7.98 -17.28 -14.20
N VAL A 75 -8.48 -16.85 -15.36
CA VAL A 75 -9.87 -16.94 -15.81
C VAL A 75 -9.84 -17.62 -17.18
N GLY A 76 -10.48 -18.78 -17.30
CA GLY A 76 -10.30 -19.67 -18.45
C GLY A 76 -8.82 -20.03 -18.63
N SER A 77 -8.26 -19.73 -19.81
CA SER A 77 -6.83 -19.91 -20.13
C SER A 77 -5.98 -18.65 -19.89
N LYS A 78 -6.59 -17.50 -19.56
CA LYS A 78 -5.89 -16.22 -19.42
C LYS A 78 -5.41 -16.02 -17.98
N ILE A 79 -4.10 -15.81 -17.79
CA ILE A 79 -3.56 -15.29 -16.54
C ILE A 79 -3.96 -13.81 -16.40
N ILE A 80 -4.61 -13.47 -15.29
CA ILE A 80 -5.16 -12.14 -15.00
C ILE A 80 -4.46 -11.44 -13.83
N GLY A 81 -3.60 -12.15 -13.12
CA GLY A 81 -2.82 -11.60 -12.01
C GLY A 81 -1.74 -12.55 -11.54
N THR A 82 -0.80 -12.02 -10.75
CA THR A 82 0.34 -12.77 -10.22
C THR A 82 0.77 -12.25 -8.85
N GLY A 83 1.49 -13.10 -8.12
CA GLY A 83 2.27 -12.72 -6.95
C GLY A 83 3.53 -13.59 -6.89
N ARG A 84 4.62 -13.04 -6.36
CA ARG A 84 5.88 -13.75 -6.15
C ARG A 84 6.12 -13.94 -4.66
N VAL A 85 6.66 -15.10 -4.27
CA VAL A 85 7.28 -15.28 -2.97
C VAL A 85 8.62 -15.98 -3.08
N ASN A 86 9.61 -15.43 -2.36
CA ASN A 86 10.89 -16.06 -2.09
C ASN A 86 10.89 -16.54 -0.65
N ILE A 87 11.23 -17.82 -0.43
CA ILE A 87 11.31 -18.44 0.90
C ILE A 87 12.75 -18.92 1.09
N GLY A 88 13.34 -18.58 2.23
CA GLY A 88 14.73 -18.93 2.51
C GLY A 88 15.12 -18.61 3.95
N ARG A 89 16.29 -19.08 4.36
CA ARG A 89 16.96 -18.62 5.57
C ARG A 89 17.58 -17.26 5.32
N LEU A 90 18.06 -16.60 6.37
CA LEU A 90 18.66 -15.28 6.25
C LEU A 90 19.81 -15.25 5.21
N ALA A 91 20.66 -16.28 5.20
CA ALA A 91 21.78 -16.40 4.27
C ALA A 91 21.39 -16.63 2.80
N ASP A 92 20.13 -16.99 2.53
CA ASP A 92 19.62 -17.19 1.17
C ASP A 92 19.18 -15.89 0.50
N PHE A 93 19.06 -14.79 1.27
CA PHE A 93 18.69 -13.47 0.77
C PHE A 93 19.93 -12.59 0.54
N SER A 94 19.85 -11.69 -0.44
CA SER A 94 20.92 -10.72 -0.67
C SER A 94 21.05 -9.74 0.51
N PRO A 95 22.25 -9.18 0.76
CA PRO A 95 22.45 -8.15 1.79
C PRO A 95 21.47 -6.98 1.67
N ASP A 96 21.15 -6.56 0.45
CA ASP A 96 20.21 -5.46 0.20
C ASP A 96 18.80 -5.78 0.69
N LEU A 97 18.30 -7.01 0.46
CA LEU A 97 17.00 -7.44 0.97
C LEU A 97 17.00 -7.57 2.50
N ILE A 98 18.07 -8.14 3.07
CA ILE A 98 18.24 -8.24 4.52
C ILE A 98 18.17 -6.85 5.16
N GLN A 99 18.88 -5.88 4.59
CA GLN A 99 18.91 -4.50 5.07
C GLN A 99 17.56 -3.81 4.89
N THR A 100 16.95 -3.94 3.71
CA THR A 100 15.64 -3.33 3.37
C THR A 100 14.57 -3.75 4.37
N TYR A 101 14.46 -5.05 4.66
CA TYR A 101 13.45 -5.58 5.58
C TYR A 101 13.93 -5.68 7.02
N ARG A 102 15.20 -5.32 7.30
CA ARG A 102 15.88 -5.52 8.58
C ARG A 102 15.68 -6.93 9.14
N MET A 103 15.81 -7.94 8.27
CA MET A 103 15.46 -9.34 8.58
C MET A 103 16.29 -9.90 9.74
N ASP A 104 17.55 -9.45 9.86
CA ASP A 104 18.46 -9.75 10.95
C ASP A 104 17.84 -9.49 12.33
N LYS A 105 17.11 -8.38 12.47
CA LYS A 105 16.46 -8.00 13.73
C LYS A 105 15.29 -8.90 14.12
N PHE A 106 14.77 -9.70 13.19
CA PHE A 106 13.70 -10.65 13.49
C PHE A 106 14.22 -11.99 14.01
N LYS A 107 15.52 -12.31 13.82
CA LYS A 107 16.13 -13.54 14.38
C LYS A 107 15.98 -13.62 15.89
N LYS A 108 16.07 -12.48 16.60
CA LYS A 108 15.99 -12.42 18.07
C LYS A 108 14.66 -12.88 18.66
N PHE A 109 13.60 -12.96 17.85
CA PHE A 109 12.30 -13.46 18.31
C PHE A 109 12.24 -14.98 18.33
N HIS A 110 13.20 -15.65 17.69
CA HIS A 110 13.38 -17.09 17.73
C HIS A 110 14.34 -17.49 18.86
N SER A 111 14.32 -18.75 19.28
CA SER A 111 15.36 -19.31 20.13
C SER A 111 16.70 -19.39 19.38
N GLU A 112 17.82 -19.26 20.09
CA GLU A 112 19.17 -19.25 19.48
C GLU A 112 19.49 -20.51 18.66
N GLU A 113 18.86 -21.63 19.00
CA GLU A 113 19.01 -22.93 18.32
C GLU A 113 18.22 -23.03 17.01
N ASN A 114 17.30 -22.09 16.73
CA ASN A 114 16.47 -22.11 15.54
C ASN A 114 17.04 -21.21 14.42
N ASP A 115 17.22 -21.79 13.24
CA ASP A 115 17.52 -21.07 12.00
C ASP A 115 16.24 -20.97 11.14
N PRO A 116 15.40 -19.93 11.36
CA PRO A 116 14.07 -19.88 10.78
C PRO A 116 14.09 -19.55 9.28
N TYR A 117 13.04 -19.99 8.59
CA TYR A 117 12.73 -19.51 7.26
C TYR A 117 11.95 -18.18 7.34
N PHE A 118 12.30 -17.28 6.43
CA PHE A 118 11.60 -16.04 6.17
C PHE A 118 10.96 -16.09 4.78
N ALA A 119 9.94 -15.27 4.57
CA ALA A 119 9.37 -15.07 3.25
C ALA A 119 9.45 -13.60 2.83
N VAL A 120 9.72 -13.34 1.56
CA VAL A 120 9.58 -12.01 0.94
C VAL A 120 8.56 -12.15 -0.19
N ALA A 121 7.42 -11.49 -0.07
CA ALA A 121 6.43 -11.38 -1.14
C ALA A 121 6.61 -10.10 -1.95
N SER A 122 6.48 -10.20 -3.26
CA SER A 122 6.69 -9.09 -4.18
C SER A 122 5.92 -9.28 -5.49
N LYS A 123 5.96 -8.27 -6.36
CA LYS A 123 5.36 -8.30 -7.72
C LYS A 123 3.88 -8.75 -7.72
N GLY A 124 3.12 -8.36 -6.69
CA GLY A 124 1.68 -8.62 -6.57
C GLY A 124 0.89 -7.67 -7.46
N MET A 125 0.25 -8.16 -8.51
CA MET A 125 -0.49 -7.31 -9.45
C MET A 125 -1.62 -8.04 -10.16
N ILE A 126 -2.66 -7.28 -10.51
CA ILE A 126 -3.84 -7.72 -11.25
C ILE A 126 -4.03 -6.80 -12.45
N LEU A 127 -4.42 -7.38 -13.59
CA LEU A 127 -4.82 -6.63 -14.78
C LEU A 127 -5.94 -5.63 -14.46
N PRO A 128 -5.94 -4.41 -15.04
CA PRO A 128 -6.88 -3.34 -14.71
C PRO A 128 -8.35 -3.77 -14.66
N GLU A 129 -8.80 -4.53 -15.65
CA GLU A 129 -10.18 -4.96 -15.79
C GLU A 129 -10.64 -5.96 -14.72
N TYR A 130 -9.69 -6.55 -13.95
CA TYR A 130 -9.98 -7.50 -12.86
C TYR A 130 -9.65 -6.97 -11.46
N ARG A 131 -9.19 -5.72 -11.29
CA ARG A 131 -8.77 -5.19 -9.96
C ARG A 131 -9.90 -5.10 -8.93
N ASN A 132 -11.14 -4.97 -9.38
CA ASN A 132 -12.33 -5.00 -8.50
C ASN A 132 -12.86 -6.42 -8.25
N SER A 133 -12.15 -7.46 -8.69
CA SER A 133 -12.50 -8.86 -8.45
C SER A 133 -11.84 -9.40 -7.17
N SER A 134 -12.14 -10.66 -6.84
CA SER A 134 -11.50 -11.35 -5.71
C SER A 134 -10.05 -11.83 -5.99
N ALA A 135 -9.49 -11.57 -7.17
CA ALA A 135 -8.21 -12.16 -7.60
C ALA A 135 -7.05 -11.89 -6.64
N ILE A 136 -6.83 -10.63 -6.23
CA ILE A 136 -5.70 -10.28 -5.36
C ILE A 136 -5.84 -10.91 -3.97
N TYR A 137 -7.05 -10.91 -3.40
CA TYR A 137 -7.32 -11.53 -2.10
C TYR A 137 -7.13 -13.05 -2.15
N ARG A 138 -7.43 -13.69 -3.28
CA ARG A 138 -7.16 -15.13 -3.48
C ARG A 138 -5.67 -15.43 -3.63
N ILE A 139 -4.88 -14.55 -4.27
CA ILE A 139 -3.42 -14.67 -4.29
C ILE A 139 -2.85 -14.50 -2.88
N ILE A 140 -3.29 -13.48 -2.12
CA ILE A 140 -2.85 -13.26 -0.74
C ILE A 140 -3.20 -14.43 0.17
N ALA A 141 -4.41 -15.00 0.03
CA ALA A 141 -4.79 -16.22 0.73
C ALA A 141 -3.84 -17.39 0.40
N LYS A 142 -3.49 -17.57 -0.87
CA LYS A 142 -2.56 -18.64 -1.27
C LYS A 142 -1.13 -18.40 -0.77
N LEU A 143 -0.66 -17.15 -0.76
CA LEU A 143 0.61 -16.78 -0.14
C LEU A 143 0.61 -17.13 1.36
N TYR A 144 -0.48 -16.81 2.07
CA TYR A 144 -0.60 -17.15 3.49
C TYR A 144 -0.62 -18.67 3.75
N GLU A 145 -1.30 -19.45 2.89
CA GLU A 145 -1.22 -20.92 2.94
C GLU A 145 0.22 -21.41 2.78
N LEU A 146 0.97 -20.88 1.80
CA LEU A 146 2.40 -21.22 1.65
C LEU A 146 3.21 -20.84 2.89
N TYR A 147 2.94 -19.69 3.51
CA TYR A 147 3.60 -19.34 4.77
C TYR A 147 3.33 -20.36 5.87
N CYS A 148 2.11 -20.88 5.95
CA CYS A 148 1.75 -21.92 6.90
C CYS A 148 2.47 -23.25 6.58
N ASP A 149 2.47 -23.66 5.31
CA ASP A 149 3.06 -24.92 4.85
C ASP A 149 4.57 -24.96 5.10
N TYR A 150 5.26 -23.84 4.83
CA TYR A 150 6.70 -23.68 5.07
C TYR A 150 7.03 -23.25 6.50
N ARG A 151 6.02 -23.15 7.38
CA ARG A 151 6.17 -22.71 8.79
C ARG A 151 6.94 -21.41 8.92
N ILE A 152 6.63 -20.44 8.07
CA ILE A 152 7.19 -19.09 8.12
C ILE A 152 6.58 -18.36 9.32
N GLN A 153 7.42 -17.71 10.12
CA GLN A 153 6.94 -16.86 11.23
C GLN A 153 6.78 -15.41 10.78
N PHE A 154 7.68 -14.91 9.93
CA PHE A 154 7.68 -13.55 9.43
C PHE A 154 7.76 -13.50 7.91
N ALA A 155 6.76 -12.86 7.30
CA ALA A 155 6.70 -12.60 5.87
C ALA A 155 6.76 -11.10 5.59
N PHE A 156 7.64 -10.68 4.70
CA PHE A 156 7.93 -9.28 4.41
C PHE A 156 7.41 -8.85 3.05
N ILE A 157 7.04 -7.58 2.94
CA ILE A 157 6.66 -6.91 1.69
C ILE A 157 7.16 -5.47 1.71
N ASN A 158 7.36 -4.91 0.51
CA ASN A 158 7.42 -3.47 0.33
C ASN A 158 6.20 -3.02 -0.48
N CYS A 159 5.69 -1.83 -0.20
CA CYS A 159 4.64 -1.23 -1.01
C CYS A 159 4.76 0.30 -1.06
N ASN A 160 4.20 0.90 -2.11
CA ASN A 160 3.99 2.34 -2.18
C ASN A 160 3.00 2.77 -1.08
N PHE A 161 3.11 4.01 -0.62
CA PHE A 161 2.33 4.52 0.52
C PHE A 161 0.81 4.38 0.35
N HIS A 162 0.29 4.54 -0.86
CA HIS A 162 -1.14 4.38 -1.14
C HIS A 162 -1.69 2.95 -0.96
N LEU A 163 -0.83 1.95 -0.86
CA LEU A 163 -1.20 0.54 -0.62
C LEU A 163 -1.11 0.15 0.86
N ILE A 164 -0.57 1.00 1.73
CA ILE A 164 -0.40 0.69 3.14
C ILE A 164 -1.71 0.23 3.81
N PRO A 165 -2.85 0.94 3.68
CA PRO A 165 -4.09 0.50 4.33
C PRO A 165 -4.57 -0.87 3.87
N PHE A 166 -4.30 -1.22 2.60
CA PHE A 166 -4.66 -2.52 2.05
C PHE A 166 -3.88 -3.65 2.70
N TYR A 167 -2.57 -3.46 2.91
CA TYR A 167 -1.72 -4.45 3.56
C TYR A 167 -1.91 -4.50 5.08
N GLU A 168 -2.13 -3.35 5.73
CA GLU A 168 -2.49 -3.28 7.15
C GLU A 168 -3.80 -4.03 7.43
N ARG A 169 -4.83 -3.83 6.61
CA ARG A 169 -6.06 -4.64 6.68
C ARG A 169 -5.81 -6.11 6.42
N SER A 170 -4.78 -6.46 5.64
CA SER A 170 -4.40 -7.86 5.41
C SER A 170 -3.65 -8.48 6.61
N GLY A 171 -3.23 -7.69 7.60
CA GLY A 171 -2.53 -8.17 8.80
C GLY A 171 -1.06 -7.77 8.90
N TYR A 172 -0.55 -7.02 7.92
CA TYR A 172 0.83 -6.57 7.95
C TYR A 172 0.97 -5.36 8.88
N VAL A 173 2.11 -5.27 9.56
CA VAL A 173 2.50 -4.12 10.38
C VAL A 173 3.73 -3.47 9.78
N ARG A 174 3.81 -2.13 9.83
CA ARG A 174 4.94 -1.40 9.24
C ARG A 174 6.23 -1.63 10.01
N ILE A 175 7.34 -1.53 9.30
CA ILE A 175 8.67 -1.45 9.86
C ILE A 175 9.08 0.02 9.78
N ASP A 176 9.59 0.55 10.89
CA ASP A 176 9.85 1.99 11.16
C ASP A 176 10.43 2.80 9.99
N LYS A 177 11.32 2.22 9.17
CA LYS A 177 12.07 2.95 8.15
C LYS A 177 11.48 2.78 6.74
N ASN A 178 11.18 3.91 6.09
CA ASN A 178 10.87 3.92 4.66
C ASN A 178 12.10 3.62 3.81
N THR A 179 11.87 3.08 2.62
CA THR A 179 12.91 2.72 1.66
C THR A 179 12.57 3.32 0.30
N VAL A 180 13.45 3.17 -0.67
CA VAL A 180 13.21 3.57 -2.06
C VAL A 180 13.29 2.34 -2.94
N ASP A 181 12.45 2.29 -3.97
CA ASP A 181 12.57 1.26 -5.01
C ASP A 181 13.87 1.48 -5.78
N SER A 182 14.68 0.43 -5.93
CA SER A 182 15.96 0.52 -6.64
C SER A 182 15.80 0.78 -8.15
N ASN A 183 14.62 0.55 -8.72
CA ASN A 183 14.37 0.73 -10.15
C ASN A 183 14.04 2.17 -10.52
N ASP A 184 13.23 2.85 -9.71
CA ASP A 184 12.69 4.17 -10.05
C ASP A 184 12.76 5.21 -8.90
N GLY A 185 13.35 4.84 -7.77
CA GLY A 185 13.47 5.71 -6.59
C GLY A 185 12.16 5.95 -5.85
N SER A 186 11.05 5.32 -6.25
CA SER A 186 9.74 5.52 -5.62
C SER A 186 9.82 5.24 -4.12
N PRO A 187 9.19 6.08 -3.27
CA PRO A 187 9.16 5.82 -1.84
C PRO A 187 8.29 4.60 -1.53
N LEU A 188 8.83 3.74 -0.67
CA LEU A 188 8.22 2.50 -0.24
C LEU A 188 8.22 2.44 1.28
N THR A 189 7.21 1.77 1.84
CA THR A 189 7.24 1.34 3.23
C THR A 189 7.42 -0.17 3.28
N SER A 190 8.26 -0.62 4.21
CA SER A 190 8.44 -2.05 4.49
C SER A 190 7.43 -2.49 5.53
N LEU A 191 6.81 -3.66 5.32
CA LEU A 191 5.89 -4.25 6.28
C LEU A 191 6.25 -5.71 6.53
N VAL A 192 5.85 -6.19 7.70
CA VAL A 192 5.98 -7.58 8.14
C VAL A 192 4.63 -8.14 8.57
N LEU A 193 4.36 -9.38 8.22
CA LEU A 193 3.27 -10.18 8.75
C LEU A 193 3.85 -11.20 9.73
N ALA A 194 3.46 -11.10 11.00
CA ALA A 194 3.63 -12.19 11.96
C ALA A 194 2.56 -13.25 11.67
N VAL A 195 2.96 -14.32 10.98
CA VAL A 195 2.04 -15.30 10.35
C VAL A 195 1.11 -15.97 11.37
N ASP A 196 1.59 -16.17 12.59
CA ASP A 196 0.84 -16.83 13.67
C ASP A 196 0.07 -15.85 14.58
N ASP A 197 0.09 -14.53 14.31
CA ASP A 197 -0.66 -13.54 15.10
C ASP A 197 -2.14 -13.50 14.69
N VAL A 198 -2.85 -14.58 15.03
CA VAL A 198 -4.27 -14.76 14.72
C VAL A 198 -5.13 -13.67 15.39
N GLN A 199 -4.74 -13.18 16.56
CA GLN A 199 -5.46 -12.12 17.28
C GLN A 199 -5.34 -10.78 16.55
N HIS A 200 -4.15 -10.42 16.07
CA HIS A 200 -3.99 -9.23 15.23
C HIS A 200 -4.81 -9.35 13.94
N LEU A 201 -4.75 -10.48 13.24
CA LEU A 201 -5.55 -10.74 12.05
C LEU A 201 -7.05 -10.53 12.29
N GLN A 202 -7.55 -10.96 13.47
CA GLN A 202 -8.94 -10.72 13.86
C GLN A 202 -9.22 -9.22 14.07
N ARG A 203 -8.35 -8.52 14.83
CA ARG A 203 -8.54 -7.10 15.19
C ARG A 203 -8.59 -6.18 13.97
N VAL A 204 -7.74 -6.40 12.97
CA VAL A 204 -7.74 -5.60 11.73
C VAL A 204 -8.80 -6.03 10.72
N GLY A 205 -9.60 -7.06 11.03
CA GLY A 205 -10.61 -7.60 10.14
C GLY A 205 -10.02 -8.27 8.89
N SER A 206 -8.86 -8.91 9.02
CA SER A 206 -8.14 -9.47 7.88
C SER A 206 -8.90 -10.63 7.21
N PRO A 207 -8.93 -10.70 5.87
CA PRO A 207 -9.46 -11.86 5.16
C PRO A 207 -8.70 -13.15 5.49
N LEU A 208 -7.45 -13.05 5.95
CA LEU A 208 -6.62 -14.19 6.34
C LEU A 208 -7.07 -14.82 7.66
N PHE A 209 -7.80 -14.09 8.51
CA PHE A 209 -8.30 -14.62 9.79
C PHE A 209 -9.11 -15.90 9.62
N ARG A 210 -9.87 -16.01 8.52
CA ARG A 210 -10.66 -17.22 8.22
C ARG A 210 -9.80 -18.47 8.06
N ILE A 211 -8.62 -18.33 7.46
CA ILE A 211 -7.64 -19.42 7.29
C ILE A 211 -6.91 -19.64 8.62
N ALA A 212 -6.45 -18.54 9.23
CA ALA A 212 -5.64 -18.56 10.45
C ALA A 212 -6.35 -19.22 11.65
N ARG A 213 -7.64 -18.94 11.86
CA ARG A 213 -8.42 -19.48 13.00
C ARG A 213 -8.58 -21.00 12.99
N GLY A 214 -8.38 -21.64 11.84
CA GLY A 214 -8.47 -23.10 11.70
C GLY A 214 -7.16 -23.83 12.00
N ARG A 215 -6.08 -23.10 12.28
CA ARG A 215 -4.75 -23.67 12.52
C ARG A 215 -4.62 -24.14 13.96
N THR A 216 -4.00 -25.30 14.14
CA THR A 216 -3.82 -25.95 15.46
C THR A 216 -2.42 -25.80 16.04
N SER A 217 -1.41 -25.58 15.19
CA SER A 217 -0.01 -25.42 15.59
C SER A 217 0.46 -24.00 15.34
N LEU A 218 0.21 -23.11 16.30
CA LEU A 218 0.64 -21.71 16.28
C LEU A 218 1.85 -21.51 17.19
N ASN A 219 2.85 -20.76 16.72
CA ASN A 219 3.98 -20.34 17.54
C ASN A 219 3.65 -19.03 18.28
N THR A 220 2.86 -19.15 19.34
CA THR A 220 2.44 -18.00 20.15
C THR A 220 3.59 -17.33 20.91
N GLU A 221 4.67 -18.07 21.21
CA GLU A 221 5.84 -17.53 21.88
C GLU A 221 6.55 -16.47 21.02
N VAL A 222 6.82 -16.78 19.75
CA VAL A 222 7.45 -15.84 18.80
C VAL A 222 6.57 -14.59 18.64
N VAL A 223 5.25 -14.77 18.53
CA VAL A 223 4.28 -13.66 18.43
C VAL A 223 4.30 -12.79 19.67
N ASN A 224 4.28 -13.38 20.87
CA ASN A 224 4.31 -12.63 22.12
C ASN A 224 5.59 -11.82 22.29
N ARG A 225 6.75 -12.41 21.96
CA ARG A 225 8.06 -11.72 21.97
C ARG A 225 8.10 -10.59 20.93
N PHE A 226 7.59 -10.84 19.73
CA PHE A 226 7.46 -9.81 18.70
C PHE A 226 6.63 -8.64 19.21
N ASN A 227 5.42 -8.90 19.73
CA ASN A 227 4.52 -7.85 20.20
C ASN A 227 5.06 -7.08 21.42
N SER A 228 5.83 -7.68 22.32
CA SER A 228 6.39 -6.98 23.47
C SER A 228 7.63 -6.13 23.14
N VAL A 229 8.50 -6.63 22.24
CA VAL A 229 9.80 -6.02 21.95
C VAL A 229 9.75 -5.11 20.72
N PHE A 230 9.07 -5.50 19.64
CA PHE A 230 9.07 -4.73 18.40
C PHE A 230 8.42 -3.36 18.57
N PHE A 231 7.25 -3.29 19.21
CA PHE A 231 6.55 -2.03 19.41
C PHE A 231 7.22 -1.12 20.46
N SER A 232 7.97 -1.69 21.41
CA SER A 232 8.72 -0.89 22.39
C SER A 232 10.03 -0.31 21.81
N GLU A 233 10.58 -0.94 20.77
CA GLU A 233 11.76 -0.45 20.05
C GLU A 233 11.43 0.57 18.93
N MET A 234 10.15 0.70 18.57
CA MET A 234 9.72 1.72 17.61
C MET A 234 9.79 3.10 18.23
N LYS A 235 10.57 4.00 17.62
CA LYS A 235 10.64 5.40 18.07
C LYS A 235 9.31 6.12 17.83
N THR A 236 8.71 5.88 16.66
CA THR A 236 7.45 6.50 16.25
C THR A 236 6.46 5.39 15.88
N PRO A 237 5.57 4.97 16.79
CA PRO A 237 4.59 3.92 16.50
C PRO A 237 3.71 4.32 15.30
N ALA A 238 3.68 3.47 14.28
CA ALA A 238 2.86 3.71 13.10
C ALA A 238 1.37 3.68 13.45
N ILE A 239 0.62 4.66 12.96
CA ILE A 239 -0.83 4.73 13.14
C ILE A 239 -1.51 3.84 12.09
N ASN A 240 -2.12 2.75 12.55
CA ASN A 240 -2.94 1.89 11.71
C ASN A 240 -4.42 2.29 11.84
N SER A 241 -4.99 2.81 10.75
CA SER A 241 -6.40 3.26 10.69
C SER A 241 -7.42 2.16 11.00
N GLN A 242 -7.04 0.88 10.86
CA GLN A 242 -7.91 -0.26 11.18
C GLN A 242 -8.04 -0.52 12.69
N LEU A 243 -7.13 0.03 13.49
CA LEU A 243 -7.07 -0.20 14.93
C LEU A 243 -7.52 1.00 15.76
N ILE A 244 -7.85 2.11 15.11
CA ILE A 244 -8.33 3.33 15.76
C ILE A 244 -9.67 3.76 15.19
N THR A 245 -10.41 4.47 16.01
CA THR A 245 -11.72 5.05 15.67
C THR A 245 -11.56 6.27 14.77
N VAL A 246 -12.69 6.65 14.15
CA VAL A 246 -12.78 7.87 13.33
C VAL A 246 -12.42 9.12 14.14
N ASP A 247 -12.85 9.19 15.41
CA ASP A 247 -12.62 10.35 16.28
C ASP A 247 -11.18 10.42 16.79
N GLU A 248 -10.54 9.28 17.06
CA GLU A 248 -9.12 9.22 17.40
C GLU A 248 -8.26 9.71 16.24
N LEU A 249 -8.50 9.21 15.02
CA LEU A 249 -7.77 9.67 13.83
C LEU A 249 -7.95 11.17 13.60
N TRP A 250 -9.18 11.66 13.69
CA TRP A 250 -9.47 13.10 13.61
C TRP A 250 -8.68 13.91 14.62
N SER A 251 -8.68 13.49 15.89
CA SER A 251 -8.00 14.19 16.98
C SER A 251 -6.49 14.21 16.79
N ILE A 252 -5.92 13.12 16.25
CA ILE A 252 -4.50 13.07 15.89
C ILE A 252 -4.18 14.09 14.79
N ILE A 253 -4.94 14.09 13.69
CA ILE A 253 -4.69 15.02 12.57
C ILE A 253 -4.88 16.48 13.01
N CYS A 254 -5.90 16.78 13.82
CA CYS A 254 -6.08 18.11 14.42
C CYS A 254 -4.84 18.55 15.22
N ARG A 255 -4.21 17.64 15.97
CA ARG A 255 -3.01 17.94 16.76
C ARG A 255 -1.83 18.29 15.87
N HIS A 256 -1.65 17.59 14.75
CA HIS A 256 -0.57 17.89 13.81
C HIS A 256 -0.78 19.27 13.14
N LEU A 257 -2.01 19.56 12.69
CA LEU A 257 -2.32 20.79 11.96
C LEU A 257 -2.55 22.01 12.86
N GLY A 258 -2.82 21.82 14.15
CA GLY A 258 -3.23 22.86 15.09
C GLY A 258 -4.67 23.36 14.91
N ASN A 259 -5.39 22.91 13.88
CA ASN A 259 -6.76 23.30 13.53
C ASN A 259 -7.54 22.10 12.97
N ALA A 260 -8.84 22.29 12.71
CA ALA A 260 -9.65 21.26 12.09
C ALA A 260 -9.18 20.98 10.64
N PRO A 261 -9.05 19.70 10.23
CA PRO A 261 -8.64 19.34 8.87
C PRO A 261 -9.48 19.96 7.77
N ASN A 262 -10.79 20.10 7.97
CA ASN A 262 -11.70 20.71 6.99
C ASN A 262 -11.62 22.24 6.92
N GLN A 263 -10.76 22.86 7.72
CA GLN A 263 -10.44 24.29 7.66
C GLN A 263 -9.01 24.55 7.17
N THR A 264 -8.19 23.51 7.08
CA THR A 264 -6.75 23.61 6.82
C THR A 264 -6.34 22.93 5.51
N ILE A 265 -6.99 21.82 5.17
CA ILE A 265 -6.71 21.05 3.96
C ILE A 265 -7.72 21.44 2.88
N ASP A 266 -7.25 22.05 1.80
CA ASP A 266 -8.13 22.69 0.81
C ASP A 266 -9.15 21.76 0.16
N ILE A 267 -8.82 20.47 -0.04
CA ILE A 267 -9.78 19.50 -0.62
C ILE A 267 -11.01 19.27 0.27
N MET A 268 -10.96 19.72 1.53
CA MET A 268 -11.96 19.45 2.55
C MET A 268 -12.78 20.69 2.94
N ASN A 269 -12.52 21.87 2.38
CA ASN A 269 -13.12 23.16 2.81
C ASN A 269 -14.66 23.17 2.85
N ASP A 270 -15.31 22.43 1.94
CA ASP A 270 -16.78 22.35 1.84
C ASP A 270 -17.42 21.14 2.55
N LEU A 271 -16.61 20.36 3.29
CA LEU A 271 -17.07 19.21 4.04
C LEU A 271 -17.46 19.65 5.46
N SER A 272 -18.61 19.16 5.92
CA SER A 272 -18.92 19.16 7.35
C SER A 272 -17.89 18.31 8.10
N ILE A 273 -17.76 18.54 9.41
CA ILE A 273 -16.84 17.78 10.27
C ILE A 273 -17.10 16.26 10.15
N LEU A 274 -18.36 15.84 10.09
CA LEU A 274 -18.71 14.43 9.97
C LEU A 274 -18.29 13.84 8.61
N GLU A 275 -18.52 14.57 7.51
CA GLU A 275 -18.10 14.15 6.18
C GLU A 275 -16.57 14.06 6.08
N ALA A 276 -15.87 15.05 6.63
CA ALA A 276 -14.43 15.14 6.69
C ALA A 276 -13.81 13.98 7.47
N LYS A 277 -14.31 13.72 8.69
CA LYS A 277 -13.95 12.56 9.52
C LYS A 277 -14.08 11.24 8.76
N PHE A 278 -15.23 11.06 8.12
CA PHE A 278 -15.53 9.82 7.41
C PHE A 278 -14.64 9.63 6.18
N PHE A 279 -14.37 10.70 5.42
CA PHE A 279 -13.46 10.68 4.29
C PHE A 279 -12.02 10.33 4.72
N LEU A 280 -11.51 11.00 5.76
CA LEU A 280 -10.17 10.75 6.31
C LEU A 280 -10.00 9.28 6.71
N HIS A 281 -10.89 8.76 7.56
CA HIS A 281 -10.78 7.38 8.05
C HIS A 281 -10.92 6.34 6.94
N SER A 282 -11.74 6.63 5.92
CA SER A 282 -12.00 5.68 4.83
C SER A 282 -10.92 5.64 3.75
N CYS A 283 -10.21 6.75 3.52
CA CYS A 283 -9.37 6.93 2.33
C CYS A 283 -7.89 7.20 2.62
N SER A 284 -7.53 7.50 3.87
CA SER A 284 -6.19 8.00 4.18
C SER A 284 -5.40 7.10 5.13
N THR A 285 -4.08 7.35 5.17
CA THR A 285 -3.17 6.85 6.18
C THR A 285 -2.13 7.90 6.52
N ILE A 286 -1.65 7.90 7.76
CA ILE A 286 -0.53 8.75 8.17
C ILE A 286 0.75 7.95 7.98
N VAL A 287 1.74 8.54 7.32
CA VAL A 287 3.08 7.97 7.14
C VAL A 287 4.08 8.91 7.80
N HIS A 288 4.96 8.34 8.60
CA HIS A 288 6.09 9.05 9.18
C HIS A 288 7.26 9.00 8.20
N CYS A 289 7.95 10.12 8.04
CA CYS A 289 9.11 10.29 7.16
C CYS A 289 10.28 10.84 7.99
N HIS A 290 11.42 10.19 7.90
CA HIS A 290 12.65 10.69 8.52
C HIS A 290 13.28 11.79 7.64
N ALA A 291 14.15 12.59 8.24
CA ALA A 291 14.93 13.56 7.48
C ALA A 291 15.68 12.88 6.31
N GLY A 292 15.50 13.41 5.09
CA GLY A 292 16.05 12.86 3.85
C GLY A 292 15.20 11.80 3.16
N ASP A 293 14.10 11.34 3.75
CA ASP A 293 13.17 10.43 3.08
C ASP A 293 12.52 11.11 1.88
N HIS A 294 12.41 10.37 0.77
CA HIS A 294 11.61 10.78 -0.37
C HIS A 294 10.12 10.66 -0.05
N ILE A 295 9.35 11.70 -0.36
CA ILE A 295 7.88 11.73 -0.27
C ILE A 295 7.27 11.56 -1.67
N ALA A 296 7.89 12.19 -2.68
CA ALA A 296 7.52 12.07 -4.08
C ALA A 296 8.77 12.19 -4.96
N VAL A 297 8.76 11.57 -6.14
CA VAL A 297 9.91 11.55 -7.06
C VAL A 297 9.46 11.96 -8.46
N SER A 298 10.11 12.98 -9.01
CA SER A 298 9.85 13.48 -10.36
C SER A 298 9.96 12.36 -11.40
N GLY A 299 8.99 12.31 -12.31
CA GLY A 299 8.85 11.31 -13.35
C GLY A 299 7.97 10.12 -12.96
N ASN A 300 7.81 9.82 -11.67
CA ASN A 300 7.04 8.67 -11.22
C ASN A 300 5.54 8.95 -11.27
N THR A 301 4.75 7.89 -11.45
CA THR A 301 3.29 7.97 -11.50
C THR A 301 2.72 8.12 -10.10
N SER A 302 1.93 9.17 -9.88
CA SER A 302 1.20 9.40 -8.64
C SER A 302 -0.13 8.62 -8.64
N GLN A 303 -0.36 7.84 -7.57
CA GLN A 303 -1.62 7.14 -7.30
C GLN A 303 -2.20 7.54 -5.93
N GLU A 304 -1.81 8.72 -5.48
CA GLU A 304 -2.16 9.26 -4.18
C GLU A 304 -2.27 10.77 -4.20
N LEU A 305 -2.93 11.31 -3.18
CA LEU A 305 -2.74 12.69 -2.79
C LEU A 305 -2.02 12.71 -1.46
N ILE A 306 -0.94 13.48 -1.36
CA ILE A 306 -0.13 13.57 -0.15
C ILE A 306 -0.26 14.99 0.41
N ILE A 307 -0.54 15.10 1.71
CA ILE A 307 -0.60 16.37 2.45
C ILE A 307 0.43 16.32 3.57
N LEU A 308 1.23 17.37 3.75
CA LEU A 308 2.10 17.50 4.91
C LEU A 308 1.26 17.78 6.16
N LEU A 309 1.41 16.99 7.22
CA LEU A 309 0.72 17.20 8.50
C LEU A 309 1.61 17.91 9.53
N ALA A 310 2.88 17.54 9.60
CA ALA A 310 3.86 18.10 10.54
C ALA A 310 5.27 18.01 9.95
N GLY A 311 6.19 18.82 10.48
CA GLY A 311 7.55 18.95 9.96
C GLY A 311 7.63 19.85 8.73
N THR A 312 8.73 19.73 8.00
CA THR A 312 9.06 20.53 6.83
C THR A 312 9.48 19.62 5.67
N ALA A 313 8.95 19.88 4.48
CA ALA A 313 9.38 19.21 3.26
C ALA A 313 9.84 20.22 2.20
N GLN A 314 10.63 19.75 1.23
CA GLN A 314 11.16 20.59 0.16
C GLN A 314 10.78 20.00 -1.19
N SER A 315 10.08 20.78 -2.01
CA SER A 315 9.90 20.50 -3.44
C SER A 315 11.09 21.02 -4.24
N SER A 316 11.52 20.25 -5.22
CA SER A 316 12.52 20.67 -6.21
C SER A 316 12.03 21.80 -7.13
N LEU A 317 10.71 22.06 -7.20
CA LEU A 317 10.10 23.07 -8.07
C LEU A 317 9.42 24.20 -7.29
N HIS A 318 8.74 23.87 -6.19
CA HIS A 318 7.86 24.81 -5.48
C HIS A 318 8.43 25.38 -4.19
N GLY A 319 9.66 25.01 -3.82
CA GLY A 319 10.27 25.49 -2.58
C GLY A 319 9.82 24.69 -1.36
N THR A 320 9.86 25.32 -0.20
CA THR A 320 9.49 24.72 1.09
C THR A 320 7.98 24.50 1.17
N ILE A 321 7.58 23.33 1.66
CA ILE A 321 6.20 22.89 1.88
C ILE A 321 5.94 22.91 3.39
N LEU A 322 4.81 23.50 3.78
CA LEU A 322 4.35 23.64 5.15
C LEU A 322 3.12 22.76 5.45
N PRO A 323 2.84 22.47 6.74
CA PRO A 323 1.66 21.71 7.14
C PRO A 323 0.35 22.22 6.50
N GLY A 324 -0.48 21.30 6.03
CA GLY A 324 -1.72 21.54 5.28
C GLY A 324 -1.54 21.57 3.76
N GLN A 325 -0.31 21.72 3.26
CA GLN A 325 -0.03 21.83 1.82
C GLN A 325 0.22 20.47 1.15
N TYR A 326 0.05 20.43 -0.17
CA TYR A 326 0.28 19.25 -0.99
C TYR A 326 1.77 18.92 -1.14
N CYS A 327 2.10 17.63 -1.06
CA CYS A 327 3.40 17.11 -1.45
C CYS A 327 3.28 16.44 -2.82
N GLY A 328 3.91 17.04 -3.83
CA GLY A 328 3.86 16.54 -5.19
C GLY A 328 2.48 16.66 -5.83
N GLU A 329 2.20 15.76 -6.76
CA GLU A 329 1.12 15.86 -7.72
C GLU A 329 -0.03 14.96 -7.32
N ASN A 330 -1.25 15.49 -7.48
CA ASN A 330 -2.47 14.79 -7.12
C ASN A 330 -2.75 13.60 -8.06
N GLY A 331 -2.67 12.40 -7.53
CA GLY A 331 -3.06 11.14 -8.15
C GLY A 331 -4.40 10.58 -7.66
N LEU A 332 -5.16 11.30 -6.82
CA LEU A 332 -6.33 10.76 -6.10
C LEU A 332 -7.51 10.41 -7.00
N ALA A 333 -7.80 11.23 -8.01
CA ALA A 333 -8.94 11.05 -8.91
C ALA A 333 -8.52 10.54 -10.31
N HIS A 334 -7.34 10.95 -10.76
CA HIS A 334 -6.77 10.58 -12.04
C HIS A 334 -5.28 10.33 -11.84
N ARG A 335 -4.72 9.36 -12.58
CA ARG A 335 -3.27 9.15 -12.59
C ARG A 335 -2.59 10.40 -13.13
N SER A 336 -1.64 10.90 -12.37
CA SER A 336 -0.77 11.99 -12.78
C SER A 336 0.69 11.53 -12.68
N ARG A 337 1.61 12.34 -13.19
CA ARG A 337 3.03 12.14 -12.97
C ARG A 337 3.55 13.27 -12.10
N HIS A 338 4.49 12.93 -11.23
CA HIS A 338 5.22 13.93 -10.49
C HIS A 338 6.13 14.72 -11.43
N PHE A 339 6.03 16.05 -11.40
CA PHE A 339 6.95 16.95 -12.09
C PHE A 339 8.06 17.41 -11.17
N SER A 340 7.83 17.41 -9.86
CA SER A 340 8.84 17.71 -8.83
C SER A 340 9.10 16.54 -7.91
N SER A 341 10.32 16.46 -7.38
CA SER A 341 10.63 15.58 -6.25
C SER A 341 10.36 16.32 -4.95
N VAL A 342 9.87 15.61 -3.95
CA VAL A 342 9.64 16.13 -2.60
C VAL A 342 10.41 15.26 -1.61
N ILE A 343 11.20 15.90 -0.75
CA ILE A 343 11.96 15.24 0.31
C ILE A 343 11.58 15.84 1.67
N ALA A 344 11.59 15.04 2.73
CA ALA A 344 11.48 15.53 4.10
C ALA A 344 12.81 16.20 4.51
N LEU A 345 12.76 17.42 5.05
CA LEU A 345 13.96 18.13 5.54
C LEU A 345 14.27 17.78 7.00
N ASP A 346 13.24 17.47 7.77
CA ASP A 346 13.28 17.04 9.16
C ASP A 346 12.31 15.85 9.36
N GLU A 347 12.12 15.42 10.62
CA GLU A 347 11.09 14.42 10.92
C GLU A 347 9.71 14.98 10.58
N ALA A 348 9.03 14.33 9.65
CA ALA A 348 7.77 14.80 9.09
C ALA A 348 6.69 13.72 9.15
N ASP A 349 5.45 14.14 9.29
CA ASP A 349 4.28 13.27 9.14
C ASP A 349 3.47 13.72 7.94
N ILE A 350 3.11 12.78 7.07
CA ILE A 350 2.31 13.04 5.88
C ILE A 350 0.99 12.26 5.94
N LEU A 351 -0.06 12.84 5.38
CA LEU A 351 -1.33 12.18 5.16
C LEU A 351 -1.42 11.76 3.69
N VAL A 352 -1.55 10.45 3.46
CA VAL A 352 -1.61 9.87 2.12
C VAL A 352 -3.02 9.36 1.85
N PHE A 353 -3.70 9.94 0.87
CA PHE A 353 -4.99 9.47 0.37
C PHE A 353 -4.79 8.53 -0.82
N SER A 354 -5.35 7.34 -0.74
CA SER A 354 -5.20 6.30 -1.76
C SER A 354 -6.23 6.46 -2.89
N PHE A 355 -5.76 6.47 -4.15
CA PHE A 355 -6.63 6.40 -5.33
C PHE A 355 -7.63 5.23 -5.27
N PHE A 356 -7.17 4.05 -4.84
CA PHE A 356 -8.00 2.85 -4.81
C PHE A 356 -9.10 2.93 -3.74
N LEU A 357 -8.77 3.44 -2.56
CA LEU A 357 -9.77 3.65 -1.50
C LEU A 357 -10.78 4.72 -1.91
N PHE A 358 -10.31 5.81 -2.52
CA PHE A 358 -11.19 6.86 -2.99
C PHE A 358 -12.12 6.40 -4.11
N SER A 359 -11.64 5.61 -5.06
CA SER A 359 -12.47 5.00 -6.11
C SER A 359 -13.61 4.15 -5.54
N ASN A 360 -13.36 3.40 -4.46
CA ASN A 360 -14.41 2.66 -3.76
C ASN A 360 -15.31 3.57 -2.90
N PHE A 361 -14.74 4.60 -2.29
CA PHE A 361 -15.47 5.60 -1.53
C PHE A 361 -16.46 6.37 -2.40
N GLN A 362 -16.07 6.76 -3.62
CA GLN A 362 -16.93 7.42 -4.61
C GLN A 362 -18.21 6.62 -4.88
N LYS A 363 -18.11 5.30 -4.99
CA LYS A 363 -19.26 4.42 -5.24
C LYS A 363 -20.22 4.36 -4.04
N ARG A 364 -19.69 4.42 -2.81
CA ARG A 364 -20.45 4.28 -1.56
C ARG A 364 -20.99 5.61 -1.03
N HIS A 365 -20.27 6.71 -1.27
CA HIS A 365 -20.55 8.05 -0.73
C HIS A 365 -20.42 9.12 -1.83
N PRO A 366 -21.23 9.04 -2.90
CA PRO A 366 -21.07 9.89 -4.08
C PRO A 366 -21.21 11.39 -3.78
N ASN A 367 -22.04 11.76 -2.80
CA ASN A 367 -22.24 13.17 -2.42
C ASN A 367 -20.99 13.79 -1.79
N ILE A 368 -20.32 13.08 -0.88
CA ILE A 368 -19.08 13.53 -0.24
C ILE A 368 -17.96 13.58 -1.28
N ALA A 369 -17.83 12.52 -2.07
CA ALA A 369 -16.85 12.44 -3.14
C ALA A 369 -16.97 13.58 -4.16
N ARG A 370 -18.19 13.98 -4.54
CA ARG A 370 -18.42 15.09 -5.47
C ARG A 370 -17.89 16.42 -4.92
N LYS A 371 -18.08 16.70 -3.63
CA LYS A 371 -17.51 17.89 -2.98
C LYS A 371 -15.98 17.89 -3.07
N ILE A 372 -15.36 16.75 -2.76
CA ILE A 372 -13.89 16.59 -2.84
C ILE A 372 -13.39 16.82 -4.28
N LEU A 373 -14.04 16.21 -5.28
CA LEU A 373 -13.68 16.39 -6.69
C LEU A 373 -13.83 17.85 -7.15
N ASN A 374 -14.88 18.54 -6.71
CA ASN A 374 -15.06 19.96 -7.01
C ASN A 374 -13.92 20.80 -6.41
N ASN A 375 -13.56 20.56 -5.14
CA ASN A 375 -12.47 21.26 -4.48
C ASN A 375 -11.12 20.99 -5.19
N LEU A 376 -10.89 19.75 -5.63
CA LEU A 376 -9.71 19.40 -6.41
C LEU A 376 -9.61 20.19 -7.72
N GLN A 377 -10.72 20.36 -8.45
CA GLN A 377 -10.74 21.12 -9.69
C GLN A 377 -10.46 22.62 -9.45
N GLN A 378 -11.03 23.20 -8.41
CA GLN A 378 -10.80 24.61 -8.07
C GLN A 378 -9.33 24.87 -7.69
N ASN A 379 -8.69 23.93 -7.00
CA ASN A 379 -7.29 24.06 -6.57
C ASN A 379 -6.25 23.71 -7.64
N TYR A 380 -6.64 23.03 -8.74
CA TYR A 380 -5.75 22.75 -9.88
C TYR A 380 -5.70 23.90 -10.89
N TYR A 381 -6.66 24.83 -10.86
CA TYR A 381 -6.72 26.01 -11.72
C TYR A 381 -6.55 27.37 -10.99
N PRO A 382 -5.61 27.61 -10.07
CA PRO A 382 -5.54 28.92 -9.40
C PRO A 382 -4.86 30.04 -10.23
N ASN A 383 -4.17 29.72 -11.35
CA ASN A 383 -3.20 30.66 -11.96
C ASN A 383 -3.41 31.06 -13.44
N SER A 384 -4.54 30.78 -14.08
CA SER A 384 -4.82 31.30 -15.43
C SER A 384 -5.53 32.66 -15.48
N HIS A 385 -6.01 33.19 -14.34
CA HIS A 385 -6.84 34.41 -14.32
C HIS A 385 -6.38 35.57 -13.41
N ARG A 386 -5.14 35.54 -12.89
CA ARG A 386 -4.58 36.66 -12.09
C ARG A 386 -3.43 37.45 -12.76
N MET A 387 -3.28 37.33 -14.08
CA MET A 387 -2.38 38.18 -14.88
C MET A 387 -3.10 39.00 -15.94
N VAL A 388 -4.25 39.62 -15.63
CA VAL A 388 -4.78 40.77 -16.41
C VAL A 388 -5.58 41.71 -15.48
N SER A 389 -4.90 42.51 -14.66
CA SER A 389 -5.46 43.77 -14.11
C SER A 389 -4.45 44.55 -13.26
N ARG A 390 -3.26 44.83 -13.80
CA ARG A 390 -2.48 46.02 -13.42
C ARG A 390 -1.77 46.52 -14.67
N GLY A 391 -2.42 47.42 -15.38
CA GLY A 391 -1.92 47.99 -16.62
C GLY A 391 -2.96 48.78 -17.39
N SER A 392 -3.48 49.84 -16.75
CA SER A 392 -4.02 51.05 -17.39
C SER A 392 -4.25 52.10 -16.32
#